data_AF-A0A512N5F7-F1
#
_entry.id   AF-A0A512N5F7-F1
#
_cell.length_a   1.000
_cell.length_b   1.000
_cell.length_c   1.000
_cell.angle_alpha   90.00
_cell.angle_beta   90.00
_cell.angle_gamma   90.00
#
_symmetry.space_group_name_H-M   'P 1'
#
loop_
_entity.id
_entity.type
_entity.pdbx_description
1 polymer ?
#
loop_
_entity_poly.entity_id
_entity_poly.type
_entity_poly.pdbx_seq_one_letter_code
_entity_poly.pdbx_strand_id
1 'polypeptide(L)'
;MLWEFIAQHWISGLVGIIGGILAWVASNAFGKPLTDFWSDRREVLQTIEEHWRVSTTSSQKRTEEALEHLRKASSILAAHDSANSIAINVYCWARCYDLAMASQLVRGISAHIAEGYDVNEIRKNNMEAARLKLGATRGMTKARRAELKKLVEEKR
;
A
#
# COMPACT_ATOMS: atom_id res chain seq x y z
N MET A 1 -24.14 -30.05 -44.99
CA MET A 1 -23.89 -30.70 -43.69
C MET A 1 -22.46 -30.50 -43.18
N LEU A 2 -21.40 -30.88 -43.89
CA LEU A 2 -20.01 -30.72 -43.37
C LEU A 2 -19.60 -29.24 -43.15
N TRP A 3 -20.03 -28.33 -44.03
CA TRP A 3 -19.69 -26.90 -43.96
C TRP A 3 -20.34 -26.16 -42.77
N GLU A 4 -21.59 -26.50 -42.43
CA GLU A 4 -22.28 -25.93 -41.27
C GLU A 4 -21.66 -26.40 -39.95
N PHE A 5 -21.23 -27.66 -39.88
CA PHE A 5 -20.52 -28.21 -38.73
C PHE A 5 -19.17 -27.52 -38.51
N ILE A 6 -18.40 -27.27 -39.57
CA ILE A 6 -17.12 -26.56 -39.51
C ILE A 6 -17.34 -25.08 -39.10
N ALA A 7 -18.34 -24.41 -39.67
CA ALA A 7 -18.65 -23.02 -39.34
C ALA A 7 -19.07 -22.84 -37.87
N GLN A 8 -19.86 -23.77 -37.32
CA GLN A 8 -20.37 -23.70 -35.95
C GLN A 8 -19.30 -24.05 -34.89
N HIS A 9 -18.37 -24.95 -35.21
CA HIS A 9 -17.25 -25.27 -34.33
C HIS A 9 -16.11 -24.25 -34.37
N TRP A 10 -15.92 -23.54 -35.48
CA TRP A 10 -14.88 -22.52 -35.58
C TRP A 10 -15.21 -21.28 -34.73
N ILE A 11 -16.47 -20.87 -34.68
CA ILE A 11 -16.94 -19.80 -33.78
C ILE A 11 -16.76 -20.20 -32.31
N SER A 12 -17.12 -21.44 -31.95
CA SER A 12 -16.94 -21.96 -30.59
C SER A 12 -15.46 -22.02 -30.17
N GLY A 13 -14.58 -22.42 -31.10
CA GLY A 13 -13.12 -22.41 -30.90
C GLY A 13 -12.55 -21.00 -30.75
N LEU A 14 -12.99 -20.05 -31.57
CA LEU A 14 -12.60 -18.63 -31.47
C LEU A 14 -13.05 -18.00 -30.14
N VAL A 15 -14.28 -18.29 -29.69
CA VAL A 15 -14.77 -17.83 -28.38
C VAL A 15 -13.92 -18.40 -27.23
N GLY A 16 -13.53 -19.67 -27.31
CA GLY A 16 -12.64 -20.30 -26.32
C GLY A 16 -11.25 -19.66 -26.28
N ILE A 17 -10.65 -19.39 -27.44
CA ILE A 17 -9.33 -18.74 -27.55
C ILE A 17 -9.39 -17.30 -27.04
N ILE A 18 -10.41 -16.52 -27.45
CA ILE A 18 -10.60 -15.14 -26.99
C ILE A 18 -10.85 -15.12 -25.48
N GLY A 19 -11.68 -16.03 -24.96
CA GLY A 19 -11.91 -16.18 -23.52
C GLY A 19 -10.62 -16.49 -22.75
N GLY A 20 -9.78 -17.39 -23.28
CA GLY A 20 -8.47 -17.71 -22.71
C GLY A 20 -7.50 -16.52 -22.70
N ILE A 21 -7.43 -15.76 -23.81
CA ILE A 21 -6.62 -14.54 -23.90
C ILE A 21 -7.11 -13.49 -22.91
N LEU A 22 -8.43 -13.27 -22.82
CA LEU A 22 -9.01 -12.33 -21.86
C LEU A 22 -8.75 -12.73 -20.42
N ALA A 23 -8.86 -14.01 -20.08
CA ALA A 23 -8.54 -14.52 -18.75
C ALA A 23 -7.03 -14.35 -18.43
N TRP A 24 -6.16 -14.58 -19.40
CA TRP A 24 -4.71 -14.39 -19.25
C TRP A 24 -4.34 -12.90 -19.09
N VAL A 25 -4.91 -12.01 -19.91
CA VAL A 25 -4.74 -10.55 -19.80
C VAL A 25 -5.29 -10.06 -18.46
N ALA A 26 -6.46 -10.51 -18.03
CA ALA A 26 -7.01 -10.16 -16.73
C ALA A 26 -6.10 -10.62 -15.58
N SER A 27 -5.60 -11.86 -15.65
CA SER A 27 -4.71 -12.42 -14.62
C SER A 27 -3.37 -11.69 -14.55
N ASN A 28 -2.79 -11.29 -15.68
CA ASN A 28 -1.50 -10.59 -15.70
C ASN A 28 -1.61 -9.09 -15.47
N ALA A 29 -2.65 -8.43 -15.98
CA ALA A 29 -2.85 -6.99 -15.83
C ALA A 29 -3.42 -6.62 -14.45
N PHE A 30 -4.18 -7.51 -13.81
CA PHE A 30 -4.72 -7.27 -12.47
C PHE A 30 -4.06 -8.11 -11.38
N GLY A 31 -3.78 -9.39 -11.64
CA GLY A 31 -3.24 -10.30 -10.62
C GLY A 31 -1.84 -9.90 -10.17
N LYS A 32 -0.86 -9.85 -11.10
CA LYS A 32 0.54 -9.56 -10.74
C LYS A 32 0.73 -8.19 -10.06
N PRO A 33 0.18 -7.07 -10.56
CA PRO A 33 0.31 -5.78 -9.89
C PRO A 33 -0.29 -5.77 -8.48
N LEU A 34 -1.41 -6.47 -8.27
CA LEU A 34 -2.04 -6.55 -6.95
C LEU A 34 -1.25 -7.44 -5.98
N THR A 35 -0.68 -8.55 -6.44
CA THR A 35 0.17 -9.39 -5.58
C THR A 35 1.42 -8.64 -5.13
N ASP A 36 2.07 -7.93 -6.06
CA ASP A 36 3.25 -7.12 -5.76
C ASP A 36 2.89 -6.01 -4.77
N PHE A 37 1.79 -5.28 -5.03
CA PHE A 37 1.28 -4.26 -4.11
C PHE A 37 0.96 -4.81 -2.72
N TRP A 38 0.37 -6.01 -2.60
CA TRP A 38 0.08 -6.62 -1.30
C TRP A 38 1.33 -7.01 -0.53
N SER A 39 2.35 -7.51 -1.23
CA SER A 39 3.65 -7.82 -0.64
C SER A 39 4.29 -6.54 -0.10
N ASP A 40 4.40 -5.52 -0.94
CA ASP A 40 4.98 -4.22 -0.60
C ASP A 40 4.23 -3.53 0.55
N ARG A 41 2.90 -3.53 0.51
CA ARG A 41 2.06 -3.00 1.59
C ARG A 41 2.35 -3.71 2.92
N ARG A 42 2.57 -5.02 2.89
CA ARG A 42 2.88 -5.80 4.10
C ARG A 42 4.28 -5.47 4.62
N GLU A 43 5.28 -5.40 3.73
CA GLU A 43 6.65 -4.98 4.07
C GLU A 43 6.63 -3.59 4.73
N VAL A 44 5.96 -2.62 4.11
CA VAL A 44 5.81 -1.26 4.65
C VAL A 44 5.19 -1.26 6.04
N LEU A 45 4.10 -2.00 6.25
CA LEU A 45 3.46 -2.08 7.57
C LEU A 45 4.38 -2.66 8.63
N GLN A 46 5.13 -3.72 8.28
CA GLN A 46 6.09 -4.35 9.17
C GLN A 46 7.25 -3.38 9.50
N THR A 47 7.82 -2.73 8.49
CA THR A 47 8.88 -1.72 8.68
C THR A 47 8.45 -0.60 9.61
N ILE A 48 7.21 -0.09 9.44
CA ILE A 48 6.68 0.94 10.33
C ILE A 48 6.60 0.40 11.76
N GLU A 49 6.05 -0.80 11.98
CA GLU A 49 5.90 -1.40 13.31
C GLU A 49 7.25 -1.65 14.00
N GLU A 50 8.28 -2.05 13.25
CA GLU A 50 9.63 -2.32 13.75
C GLU A 50 10.40 -1.05 14.12
N HIS A 51 10.28 0.02 13.32
CA HIS A 51 11.18 1.17 13.40
C HIS A 51 10.56 2.44 14.00
N TRP A 52 9.24 2.55 14.16
CA TRP A 52 8.62 3.81 14.63
C TRP A 52 9.05 4.27 16.03
N ARG A 53 9.50 3.34 16.89
CA ARG A 53 9.97 3.63 18.25
C ARG A 53 11.46 3.95 18.34
N VAL A 54 12.21 3.83 17.25
CA VAL A 54 13.65 4.11 17.28
C VAL A 54 13.86 5.58 17.65
N SER A 55 14.68 5.81 18.67
CA SER A 55 15.02 7.12 19.19
C SER A 55 16.49 7.43 18.94
N THR A 56 16.88 8.70 19.02
CA THR A 56 18.28 9.13 18.97
C THR A 56 19.14 8.62 20.12
N THR A 57 18.52 8.09 21.19
CA THR A 57 19.23 7.37 22.26
C THR A 57 19.61 5.93 21.87
N SER A 58 19.14 5.43 20.72
CA SER A 58 19.60 4.18 20.13
C SER A 58 21.02 4.33 19.56
N SER A 59 21.69 3.21 19.29
CA SER A 59 23.00 3.26 18.60
C SER A 59 22.86 3.97 17.25
N GLN A 60 23.88 4.75 16.86
CA GLN A 60 23.89 5.48 15.60
C GLN A 60 23.54 4.59 14.40
N LYS A 61 24.16 3.40 14.33
CA LYS A 61 23.88 2.39 13.31
C LYS A 61 22.39 2.00 13.24
N ARG A 62 21.74 1.78 14.38
CA ARG A 62 20.31 1.42 14.43
C ARG A 62 19.41 2.57 13.97
N THR A 63 19.80 3.80 14.29
CA THR A 63 19.07 5.00 13.85
C THR A 63 19.19 5.18 12.34
N GLU A 64 20.39 5.02 11.78
CA GLU A 64 20.63 5.11 10.33
C GLU A 64 19.84 4.02 9.56
N GLU A 65 19.91 2.76 10.00
CA GLU A 65 19.14 1.64 9.42
C GLU A 65 17.63 1.92 9.46
N ALA A 66 17.11 2.40 10.60
CA ALA A 66 15.70 2.73 10.74
C ALA A 66 15.26 3.86 9.78
N LEU A 67 16.08 4.89 9.63
CA LEU A 67 15.82 6.00 8.71
C LEU A 67 15.82 5.54 7.26
N GLU A 68 16.78 4.70 6.86
CA GLU A 68 16.84 4.13 5.53
C GLU A 68 15.60 3.29 5.23
N HIS A 69 15.24 2.37 6.12
CA HIS A 69 14.08 1.50 5.94
C HIS A 69 12.77 2.29 5.87
N LEU A 70 12.56 3.27 6.75
CA LEU A 70 11.36 4.12 6.71
C LEU A 70 11.29 4.99 5.44
N ARG A 71 12.43 5.52 4.97
CA ARG A 71 12.50 6.26 3.71
C ARG A 71 12.15 5.36 2.53
N LYS A 72 12.72 4.15 2.47
CA LYS A 72 12.40 3.13 1.45
C LYS A 72 10.92 2.80 1.47
N ALA A 73 10.35 2.52 2.65
CA ALA A 73 8.92 2.24 2.81
C ALA A 73 8.04 3.39 2.30
N SER A 74 8.39 4.64 2.60
CA SER A 74 7.67 5.79 2.08
C SER A 74 7.78 5.94 0.55
N SER A 75 8.94 5.60 -0.02
CA SER A 75 9.20 5.64 -1.46
C SER A 75 8.37 4.60 -2.20
N ILE A 76 8.27 3.38 -1.66
CA ILE A 76 7.42 2.31 -2.21
C ILE A 76 5.96 2.77 -2.29
N LEU A 77 5.43 3.38 -1.21
CA LEU A 77 4.06 3.91 -1.23
C LEU A 77 3.87 5.02 -2.27
N ALA A 78 4.83 5.93 -2.38
CA ALA A 78 4.77 7.01 -3.38
C ALA A 78 4.89 6.48 -4.81
N ALA A 79 5.68 5.43 -5.05
CA ALA A 79 5.79 4.77 -6.34
C ALA A 79 4.46 4.13 -6.76
N HIS A 80 3.76 3.46 -5.84
CA HIS A 80 2.43 2.92 -6.11
C HIS A 80 1.37 3.99 -6.32
N ASP A 81 1.44 5.11 -5.58
CA ASP A 81 0.53 6.26 -5.75
C ASP A 81 0.70 6.95 -7.11
N SER A 82 1.95 7.08 -7.57
CA SER A 82 2.29 7.69 -8.86
C SER A 82 2.19 6.73 -10.06
N ALA A 83 2.12 5.43 -9.82
CA ALA A 83 1.97 4.44 -10.87
C ALA A 83 0.56 4.50 -11.47
N ASN A 84 0.45 4.62 -12.79
CA ASN A 84 -0.81 4.59 -13.54
C ASN A 84 -1.42 3.16 -13.64
N SER A 85 -1.36 2.37 -12.57
CA SER A 85 -1.93 1.03 -12.54
C SER A 85 -3.42 1.09 -12.21
N ILE A 86 -4.27 0.83 -13.20
CA ILE A 86 -5.73 0.79 -13.03
C ILE A 86 -6.12 -0.22 -11.93
N ALA A 87 -5.47 -1.38 -11.89
CA ALA A 87 -5.74 -2.42 -10.91
C ALA A 87 -5.52 -1.92 -9.47
N ILE A 88 -4.38 -1.27 -9.22
CA ILE A 88 -4.04 -0.72 -7.91
C ILE A 88 -4.96 0.44 -7.55
N ASN A 89 -5.27 1.32 -8.50
CA ASN A 89 -6.16 2.47 -8.29
C ASN A 89 -7.58 2.03 -7.92
N VAL A 90 -8.16 1.09 -8.67
CA VAL A 90 -9.48 0.51 -8.39
C VAL A 90 -9.48 -0.17 -7.02
N TYR A 91 -8.43 -0.93 -6.70
CA TYR A 91 -8.31 -1.62 -5.42
C TYR A 91 -8.18 -0.64 -4.25
N CYS A 92 -7.31 0.37 -4.36
CA CYS A 92 -7.13 1.39 -3.33
C CYS A 92 -8.42 2.19 -3.12
N TRP A 93 -9.12 2.57 -4.19
CA TRP A 93 -10.42 3.23 -4.10
C TRP A 93 -11.46 2.36 -3.37
N ALA A 94 -11.61 1.09 -3.79
CA ALA A 94 -12.57 0.16 -3.19
C ALA A 94 -12.28 -0.11 -1.69
N ARG A 95 -11.01 0.00 -1.28
CA ARG A 95 -10.58 -0.19 0.11
C ARG A 95 -10.39 1.11 0.88
N CYS A 96 -10.64 2.26 0.24
CA CYS A 96 -10.39 3.60 0.79
C CYS A 96 -8.94 3.79 1.28
N TYR A 97 -7.97 3.19 0.57
CA TYR A 97 -6.56 3.40 0.85
C TYR A 97 -6.10 4.73 0.28
N ASP A 98 -5.22 5.39 1.02
CA ASP A 98 -4.67 6.71 0.69
C ASP A 98 -3.16 6.63 0.75
N LEU A 99 -2.55 6.25 -0.37
CA LEU A 99 -1.12 5.94 -0.46
C LEU A 99 -0.27 7.20 -0.33
N ALA A 100 -0.70 8.30 -0.94
CA ALA A 100 -0.10 9.63 -0.76
C ALA A 100 0.00 10.01 0.72
N MET A 101 -1.13 9.99 1.45
CA MET A 101 -1.14 10.36 2.86
C MET A 101 -0.35 9.37 3.72
N ALA A 102 -0.45 8.07 3.45
CA ALA A 102 0.34 7.06 4.15
C ALA A 102 1.86 7.31 3.96
N SER A 103 2.29 7.63 2.73
CA SER A 103 3.70 7.96 2.44
C SER A 103 4.16 9.18 3.24
N GLN A 104 3.37 10.25 3.27
CA GLN A 104 3.67 11.46 4.05
C GLN A 104 3.81 11.18 5.54
N LEU A 105 2.91 10.38 6.12
CA LEU A 105 2.95 10.02 7.54
C LEU A 105 4.20 9.20 7.87
N VAL A 106 4.59 8.25 7.00
CA VAL A 106 5.83 7.47 7.18
C VAL A 106 7.07 8.36 7.07
N ARG A 107 7.09 9.32 6.13
CA ARG A 107 8.18 10.32 6.07
C ARG A 107 8.24 11.15 7.34
N GLY A 108 7.10 11.55 7.88
CA GLY A 108 7.02 12.27 9.16
C GLY A 108 7.63 11.49 10.32
N ILE A 109 7.42 10.17 10.39
CA ILE A 109 8.10 9.32 11.38
C ILE A 109 9.61 9.40 11.22
N SER A 110 10.13 9.25 10.00
CA SER A 110 11.57 9.32 9.74
C SER A 110 12.17 10.70 10.05
N ALA A 111 11.47 11.79 9.73
CA ALA A 111 11.92 13.15 10.02
C ALA A 111 12.10 13.36 11.53
N HIS A 112 11.11 12.95 12.32
CA HIS A 112 11.17 13.06 13.78
C HIS A 112 12.27 12.20 14.42
N ILE A 113 12.59 11.04 13.82
CA ILE A 113 13.74 10.24 14.27
C ILE A 113 15.06 10.98 14.00
N ALA A 114 15.19 11.63 12.84
CA ALA A 114 16.40 12.36 12.47
C ALA A 114 16.61 13.63 13.31
N GLU A 115 15.53 14.33 13.67
CA GLU A 115 15.57 15.55 14.49
C GLU A 115 15.87 15.27 15.98
N GLY A 116 15.63 14.05 16.44
CA GLY A 116 15.97 13.64 17.81
C GLY A 116 15.09 14.21 18.93
N TYR A 117 13.94 14.78 18.59
CA TYR A 117 12.97 15.21 19.58
C TYR A 117 12.24 14.02 20.23
N ASP A 118 11.91 14.13 21.52
CA ASP A 118 11.03 13.19 22.20
C ASP A 118 9.56 13.44 21.83
N VAL A 119 9.23 13.15 20.57
CA VAL A 119 7.89 13.29 19.99
C VAL A 119 7.23 11.92 19.84
N ASN A 120 7.36 11.09 20.87
CA ASN A 120 6.83 9.73 20.90
C ASN A 120 5.34 9.65 20.57
N GLU A 121 4.54 10.60 21.07
CA GLU A 121 3.11 10.66 20.79
C GLU A 121 2.82 11.02 19.33
N ILE A 122 3.53 11.99 18.75
CA ILE A 122 3.38 12.37 17.34
C ILE A 122 3.78 11.20 16.42
N ARG A 123 4.88 10.51 16.73
CA ARG A 123 5.30 9.30 15.98
C ARG A 123 4.28 8.19 16.07
N LYS A 124 3.71 7.95 17.26
CA LYS A 124 2.63 6.98 17.44
C LYS A 124 1.40 7.37 16.63
N ASN A 125 1.00 8.64 16.66
CA ASN A 125 -0.13 9.14 15.88
C ASN A 125 0.11 8.97 14.38
N ASN A 126 1.30 9.31 13.89
CA ASN A 126 1.67 9.12 12.48
C ASN A 126 1.70 7.63 12.09
N MET A 127 2.23 6.76 12.95
CA MET A 127 2.22 5.31 12.72
C MET A 127 0.79 4.75 12.64
N GLU A 128 -0.06 5.08 13.61
CA GLU A 128 -1.44 4.56 13.63
C GLU A 128 -2.27 5.16 12.50
N ALA A 129 -2.06 6.43 12.14
CA ALA A 129 -2.69 7.06 10.98
C ALA A 129 -2.22 6.42 9.66
N ALA A 130 -0.93 6.11 9.51
CA ALA A 130 -0.41 5.42 8.33
C ALA A 130 -1.03 4.03 8.20
N ARG A 131 -1.09 3.27 9.31
CA ARG A 131 -1.80 1.99 9.36
C ARG A 131 -3.26 2.12 8.97
N LEU A 132 -3.97 3.14 9.47
CA LEU A 132 -5.35 3.41 9.12
C LEU A 132 -5.52 3.67 7.62
N LYS A 133 -4.66 4.51 7.02
CA LYS A 133 -4.69 4.83 5.58
C LYS A 133 -4.29 3.67 4.69
N LEU A 134 -3.53 2.71 5.21
CA LEU A 134 -3.26 1.43 4.55
C LEU A 134 -4.32 0.37 4.87
N GLY A 135 -5.33 0.65 5.70
CA GLY A 135 -6.38 -0.31 6.08
C GLY A 135 -5.98 -1.37 7.11
N ALA A 136 -4.85 -1.20 7.78
CA ALA A 136 -4.35 -2.07 8.85
C ALA A 136 -4.93 -1.67 10.23
N THR A 137 -6.25 -1.74 10.39
CA THR A 137 -6.95 -1.24 11.59
C THR A 137 -7.15 -2.26 12.70
N ARG A 138 -6.53 -3.44 12.58
CA ARG A 138 -6.66 -4.49 13.60
C ARG A 138 -6.12 -3.97 14.94
N GLY A 139 -6.90 -4.15 16.01
CA GLY A 139 -6.54 -3.65 17.35
C GLY A 139 -6.92 -2.19 17.62
N MET A 140 -7.45 -1.44 16.64
CA MET A 140 -7.89 -0.05 16.85
C MET A 140 -9.37 0.03 17.22
N THR A 141 -9.68 0.81 18.26
CA THR A 141 -11.08 1.11 18.63
C THR A 141 -11.75 2.01 17.58
N LYS A 142 -13.09 2.05 17.56
CA LYS A 142 -13.83 2.98 16.68
C LYS A 142 -13.51 4.44 17.00
N ALA A 143 -13.45 4.79 18.29
CA ALA A 143 -13.10 6.13 18.75
C ALA A 143 -11.72 6.56 18.25
N ARG A 144 -10.71 5.69 18.40
CA ARG A 144 -9.34 5.98 17.95
C ARG A 144 -9.25 6.18 16.43
N ARG A 145 -9.99 5.39 15.66
CA ARG A 145 -10.06 5.58 14.21
C ARG A 145 -10.68 6.93 13.83
N ALA A 146 -11.71 7.38 14.55
CA ALA A 146 -12.33 8.67 14.31
C ALA A 146 -11.39 9.84 14.65
N GLU A 147 -10.66 9.73 15.77
CA GLU A 147 -9.63 10.68 16.17
C GLU A 147 -8.51 10.80 15.13
N LEU A 148 -7.95 9.67 14.69
CA LEU A 148 -6.91 9.66 13.66
C LEU A 148 -7.38 10.22 12.32
N LYS A 149 -8.65 10.03 11.96
CA LYS A 149 -9.23 10.67 10.75
C LYS A 149 -9.21 12.18 10.86
N LYS A 150 -9.66 12.74 12.00
CA LYS A 150 -9.63 14.20 12.24
C LYS A 150 -8.21 14.75 12.18
N LEU A 151 -7.27 14.08 12.85
CA LEU A 151 -5.85 14.49 12.84
C LEU A 151 -5.24 14.51 11.43
N VAL A 152 -5.68 13.60 10.56
CA VAL A 152 -5.23 13.56 9.16
C VAL A 152 -5.92 14.64 8.32
N GLU A 153 -7.20 14.91 8.56
CA GLU A 153 -7.93 15.99 7.89
C GLU A 153 -7.33 17.37 8.20
N GLU A 154 -6.87 17.60 9.43
CA GLU A 154 -6.18 18.83 9.83
C GLU A 154 -4.81 19.03 9.16
N LYS A 155 -4.17 17.94 8.68
CA LYS A 155 -2.86 17.96 8.02
C LYS A 155 -2.94 18.15 6.50
N ARG A 156 -4.14 18.16 5.93
CA ARG A 156 -4.39 18.22 4.48
C ARG A 156 -4.57 19.66 4.01
#